data_AF-A0A074RZV0-F1
#
_entry.id   AF-A0A074RZV0-F1
#
_cell.length_a   1.000
_cell.length_b   1.000
_cell.length_c   1.000
_cell.angle_alpha   90.00
_cell.angle_beta   90.00
_cell.angle_gamma   90.00
#
_symmetry.space_group_name_H-M   'P 1'
#
loop_
_entity.id
_entity.type
_entity.pdbx_description
1 polymer ?
#
loop_
_entity_poly.entity_id
_entity_poly.type
_entity_poly.pdbx_seq_one_letter_code
_entity_poly.pdbx_strand_id
1 'polypeptide(L)'
;MVFRIPSLEYSLSHPHPKGRVFLIATVVIFLFTLPVLVLVNLVTQGSELVPSLQTQYQPNDTLLEGWWGTHRLPSFFRPKTPRCQPKDIGRGDTFRLTTSLFDYTVMSALNTSGHNGVAQLDEQIRAEYRGQDFSSCYVNSARFDYNMFDQTQSVMVGVFCPGFPYSPVNVSMQTTMTFAWELSKDFIGQYYGPGLDLLSLNETNPSDYRKVVLAVLEVISTDSLSIMHRPHLSNPAGSIRIAFKVNATTGAWKDDASTLTYVNGTQLEAYPAEANIYGASIANLVTVAMGAVSLDLGSTRFPNFFRNATRVSKVIRPNLAPVGINSTDWAGGSRTFYYGALTKYETWADTLLHGEPVKVGDLTGLPARGSTMATTYLCPTYQVKPMGSFLSSVFVGSATMTLSVWGVWMFFTAFVAKRIMAPRVECQCASCHKRRVKEAGDKCECGECHQRREKETGVICGCEHCDKRKEVEREKERKEAEEMVSNQPGPGKFVRLMSMSHRRSSVMTVDEEKASTGSEASQTQRPPHSLHKKQLSQASEYTIDEEGRN
;
A
#
# COMPACT_ATOMS: atom_id res chain seq x y z
N MET A 1 31.78 54.34 -19.07
CA MET A 1 31.97 53.22 -20.01
C MET A 1 30.72 53.10 -20.85
N VAL A 2 30.80 53.45 -22.13
CA VAL A 2 29.70 53.33 -23.10
C VAL A 2 29.67 51.88 -23.57
N PHE A 3 28.68 51.11 -23.15
CA PHE A 3 28.44 49.77 -23.68
C PHE A 3 28.06 49.91 -25.16
N ARG A 4 29.04 49.70 -26.06
CA ARG A 4 28.77 49.42 -27.47
C ARG A 4 28.02 48.09 -27.51
N ILE A 5 26.72 48.16 -27.78
CA ILE A 5 25.90 46.98 -28.05
C ILE A 5 26.53 46.26 -29.24
N PRO A 6 26.88 44.97 -29.14
CA PRO A 6 27.38 44.22 -30.28
C PRO A 6 26.29 44.23 -31.36
N SER A 7 26.57 44.88 -32.48
CA SER A 7 25.80 44.66 -33.70
C SER A 7 25.98 43.20 -34.08
N LEU A 8 24.89 42.45 -34.18
CA LEU A 8 24.89 41.13 -34.82
C LEU A 8 25.27 41.32 -36.29
N GLU A 9 26.57 41.43 -36.57
CA GLU A 9 27.10 41.33 -37.93
C GLU A 9 27.26 39.85 -38.26
N TYR A 10 26.15 39.23 -38.68
CA TYR A 10 26.27 38.10 -39.58
C TYR A 10 26.79 38.64 -40.91
N SER A 11 27.95 38.16 -41.35
CA SER A 11 28.69 38.59 -42.55
C SER A 11 27.97 38.34 -43.89
N LEU A 12 26.67 38.05 -43.87
CA LEU A 12 25.82 37.78 -45.03
C LEU A 12 24.40 38.39 -44.96
N SER A 13 24.01 39.15 -43.92
CA SER A 13 22.65 39.68 -43.81
C SER A 13 22.55 41.17 -44.21
N HIS A 14 21.82 41.44 -45.29
CA HIS A 14 21.38 42.79 -45.65
C HIS A 14 20.66 43.48 -44.47
N PRO A 15 20.84 44.80 -44.27
CA PRO A 15 20.19 45.54 -43.19
C PRO A 15 18.66 45.38 -43.31
N HIS A 16 18.03 44.92 -42.23
CA HIS A 16 16.60 44.63 -42.22
C HIS A 16 15.81 45.90 -42.54
N PRO A 17 14.86 45.88 -43.51
CA PRO A 17 14.05 47.04 -43.82
C PRO A 17 13.22 47.39 -42.57
N LYS A 18 13.41 48.61 -42.05
CA LYS A 18 12.83 49.10 -40.78
C LYS A 18 13.38 48.44 -39.50
N GLY A 19 14.66 48.10 -39.45
CA GLY A 19 15.31 47.49 -38.27
C GLY A 19 15.04 48.20 -36.92
N ARG A 20 14.84 49.53 -36.90
CA ARG A 20 14.47 50.26 -35.67
C ARG A 20 13.09 49.87 -35.13
N VAL A 21 12.08 49.77 -36.00
CA VAL A 21 10.71 49.38 -35.60
C VAL A 21 10.71 47.96 -35.07
N PHE A 22 11.48 47.09 -35.73
CA PHE A 22 11.63 45.70 -35.35
C PHE A 22 12.30 45.53 -33.97
N LEU A 23 13.38 46.28 -33.71
CA LEU A 23 14.07 46.28 -32.43
C LEU A 23 13.14 46.78 -31.32
N ILE A 24 12.42 47.89 -31.55
CA ILE A 24 11.45 48.42 -30.57
C ILE A 24 10.35 47.38 -30.29
N ALA A 25 9.77 46.76 -31.33
CA ALA A 25 8.75 45.72 -31.17
C ALA A 25 9.29 44.52 -30.38
N THR A 26 10.50 44.07 -30.67
CA THR A 26 11.16 42.98 -29.93
C THR A 26 11.33 43.33 -28.46
N VAL A 27 11.86 44.52 -28.15
CA VAL A 27 12.05 44.98 -26.77
C VAL A 27 10.72 45.05 -26.03
N VAL A 28 9.68 45.60 -26.65
CA VAL A 28 8.34 45.71 -26.05
C VAL A 28 7.75 44.32 -25.76
N ILE A 29 7.81 43.38 -26.72
CA ILE A 29 7.30 42.02 -26.53
C ILE A 29 8.06 41.31 -25.42
N PHE A 30 9.39 41.40 -25.39
CA PHE A 30 10.17 40.76 -24.32
C PHE A 30 9.92 41.40 -22.95
N LEU A 31 9.76 42.73 -22.88
CA LEU A 31 9.46 43.45 -21.64
C LEU A 31 8.13 42.98 -21.01
N PHE A 32 7.13 42.66 -21.82
CA PHE A 32 5.84 42.16 -21.33
C PHE A 32 5.81 40.64 -21.12
N THR A 33 6.47 39.85 -21.97
CA THR A 33 6.41 38.39 -21.90
C THR A 33 7.31 37.81 -20.80
N LEU A 34 8.49 38.39 -20.53
CA LEU A 34 9.42 37.87 -19.51
C LEU A 34 8.80 37.85 -18.10
N PRO A 35 8.21 38.93 -17.57
CA PRO A 35 7.62 38.93 -16.24
C PRO A 35 6.49 37.90 -16.10
N VAL A 36 5.68 37.75 -17.16
CA VAL A 36 4.59 36.76 -17.19
C VAL A 36 5.15 35.34 -17.16
N LEU A 37 6.19 35.03 -17.95
CA LEU A 37 6.83 33.72 -17.96
C LEU A 37 7.50 33.40 -16.62
N VAL A 38 8.18 34.37 -16.01
CA VAL A 38 8.80 34.20 -14.68
C VAL A 38 7.73 33.92 -13.63
N LEU A 39 6.60 34.64 -13.65
CA LEU A 39 5.50 34.42 -12.71
C LEU A 39 4.84 33.04 -12.91
N VAL A 40 4.65 32.61 -14.17
CA VAL A 40 4.15 31.26 -14.48
C VAL A 40 5.14 30.18 -14.00
N ASN A 41 6.43 30.35 -14.21
CA ASN A 41 7.45 29.42 -13.72
C ASN A 41 7.51 29.38 -12.19
N LEU A 42 7.36 30.52 -11.54
CA LEU A 42 7.33 30.61 -10.08
C LEU A 42 6.16 29.81 -9.50
N VAL A 43 4.98 29.94 -10.11
CA VAL A 43 3.77 29.21 -9.70
C VAL A 43 3.87 27.71 -10.01
N THR A 44 4.41 27.34 -11.17
CA THR A 44 4.43 25.93 -11.61
C THR A 44 5.59 25.11 -11.05
N GLN A 45 6.73 25.75 -10.74
CA GLN A 45 7.94 25.05 -10.28
C GLN A 45 8.26 25.24 -8.79
N GLY A 46 7.45 26.05 -8.08
CA GLY A 46 7.62 26.35 -6.66
C GLY A 46 7.46 25.17 -5.72
N SER A 47 6.78 24.13 -6.17
CA SER A 47 6.46 22.96 -5.35
C SER A 47 7.01 21.68 -5.98
N GLU A 48 7.44 20.76 -5.11
CA GLU A 48 7.73 19.38 -5.49
C GLU A 48 6.78 18.43 -4.78
N LEU A 49 6.43 17.33 -5.46
CA LEU A 49 5.65 16.25 -4.88
C LEU A 49 6.58 15.35 -4.09
N VAL A 50 6.43 15.35 -2.77
CA VAL A 50 7.20 14.50 -1.86
C VAL A 50 6.26 13.43 -1.31
N PRO A 51 6.60 12.14 -1.40
CA PRO A 51 5.84 11.10 -0.73
C PRO A 51 5.96 11.28 0.78
N SER A 52 4.82 11.48 1.46
CA SER A 52 4.73 11.53 2.92
C SER A 52 3.99 10.30 3.43
N LEU A 53 4.38 9.82 4.61
CA LEU A 53 3.67 8.74 5.30
C LEU A 53 2.60 9.37 6.21
N GLN A 54 1.33 9.03 5.98
CA GLN A 54 0.21 9.50 6.79
C GLN A 54 -0.53 8.33 7.43
N THR A 55 -1.03 8.50 8.65
CA THR A 55 -1.78 7.45 9.38
C THR A 55 -3.25 7.39 8.98
N GLN A 56 -3.78 8.44 8.34
CA GLN A 56 -5.16 8.52 7.88
C GLN A 56 -5.21 8.56 6.36
N TYR A 57 -6.12 7.77 5.79
CA TYR A 57 -6.38 7.82 4.35
C TYR A 57 -7.25 9.04 4.04
N GLN A 58 -6.74 9.95 3.22
CA GLN A 58 -7.51 11.09 2.74
C GLN A 58 -8.02 10.77 1.32
N PRO A 59 -9.33 10.44 1.15
CA PRO A 59 -9.88 10.08 -0.15
C PRO A 59 -10.02 11.29 -1.08
N ASN A 60 -10.15 12.47 -0.48
CA ASN A 60 -10.35 13.73 -1.18
C ASN A 60 -9.06 14.54 -1.16
N ASP A 61 -8.86 15.31 -2.22
CA ASP A 61 -7.81 16.30 -2.35
C ASP A 61 -7.97 17.31 -1.20
N THR A 62 -7.33 17.05 -0.06
CA THR A 62 -7.28 18.03 1.02
C THR A 62 -6.52 19.23 0.47
N LEU A 63 -7.18 20.39 0.56
CA LEU A 63 -6.63 21.63 0.05
C LEU A 63 -5.28 21.85 0.72
N LEU A 64 -4.28 22.14 -0.12
CA LEU A 64 -2.91 22.39 0.29
C LEU A 64 -2.86 23.65 1.18
N GLU A 65 -3.08 23.48 2.48
CA GLU A 65 -3.14 24.58 3.47
C GLU A 65 -1.76 25.23 3.69
N GLY A 66 -0.66 24.56 3.33
CA GLY A 66 0.69 25.02 3.62
C GLY A 66 1.36 25.93 2.57
N TRP A 67 0.80 26.09 1.36
CA TRP A 67 1.47 26.89 0.32
C TRP A 67 0.95 28.33 0.29
N TRP A 68 1.87 29.27 0.52
CA TRP A 68 1.71 30.73 0.53
C TRP A 68 1.12 31.21 -0.81
N GLY A 69 -0.19 31.12 -0.99
CA GLY A 69 -0.88 31.60 -2.20
C GLY A 69 -1.90 30.66 -2.84
N THR A 70 -2.08 29.42 -2.36
CA THR A 70 -3.12 28.52 -2.91
C THR A 70 -4.50 29.13 -2.85
N HIS A 71 -4.78 29.88 -1.79
CA HIS A 71 -6.05 30.54 -1.58
C HIS A 71 -6.28 31.70 -2.56
N ARG A 72 -5.20 32.33 -3.04
CA ARG A 72 -5.26 33.46 -3.99
C ARG A 72 -5.25 33.02 -5.46
N LEU A 73 -4.81 31.79 -5.74
CA LEU A 73 -4.84 31.25 -7.09
C LEU A 73 -6.26 30.76 -7.45
N PRO A 74 -6.76 31.09 -8.65
CA PRO A 74 -7.97 30.50 -9.21
C PRO A 74 -7.91 28.97 -9.18
N SER A 75 -9.05 28.30 -9.02
CA SER A 75 -9.14 26.84 -8.91
C SER A 75 -8.48 26.09 -10.07
N PHE A 76 -8.48 26.66 -11.28
CA PHE A 76 -7.88 26.05 -12.46
C PHE A 76 -6.33 26.06 -12.47
N PHE A 77 -5.69 26.92 -11.67
CA PHE A 77 -4.24 26.95 -11.50
C PHE A 77 -3.77 26.17 -10.26
N ARG A 78 -4.69 25.62 -9.47
CA ARG A 78 -4.33 24.82 -8.29
C ARG A 78 -3.88 23.44 -8.75
N PRO A 79 -2.66 23.01 -8.42
CA PRO A 79 -2.24 21.66 -8.70
C PRO A 79 -3.13 20.69 -7.91
N LYS A 80 -3.66 19.67 -8.60
CA LYS A 80 -4.39 18.59 -7.95
C LYS A 80 -3.38 17.62 -7.34
N THR A 81 -3.45 17.43 -6.04
CA THR A 81 -2.65 16.40 -5.35
C THR A 81 -3.02 15.03 -5.89
N PRO A 82 -2.05 14.15 -6.18
CA PRO A 82 -2.37 12.77 -6.47
C PRO A 82 -3.01 12.13 -5.23
N ARG A 83 -3.86 11.13 -5.44
CA ARG A 83 -4.50 10.40 -4.33
C ARG A 83 -3.46 9.60 -3.54
N CYS A 84 -3.70 9.43 -2.25
CA CYS A 84 -2.93 8.50 -1.43
C CYS A 84 -3.00 7.08 -2.01
N GLN A 85 -1.88 6.38 -2.02
CA GLN A 85 -1.84 4.98 -2.44
C GLN A 85 -2.55 4.12 -1.38
N PRO A 86 -3.59 3.34 -1.77
CA PRO A 86 -4.25 2.43 -0.83
C PRO A 86 -3.28 1.35 -0.35
N LYS A 87 -3.56 0.79 0.83
CA LYS A 87 -2.79 -0.33 1.37
C LYS A 87 -3.35 -1.63 0.81
N ASP A 88 -2.56 -2.37 0.05
CA ASP A 88 -2.97 -3.71 -0.39
C ASP A 88 -2.89 -4.70 0.77
N ILE A 89 -3.95 -5.50 0.93
CA ILE A 89 -4.06 -6.58 1.90
C ILE A 89 -4.20 -7.91 1.14
N GLY A 90 -3.25 -8.81 1.32
CA GLY A 90 -3.23 -10.17 0.76
C GLY A 90 -3.22 -11.25 1.83
N ARG A 91 -3.38 -12.52 1.43
CA ARG A 91 -3.26 -13.67 2.34
C ARG A 91 -1.86 -13.76 2.93
N GLY A 92 -1.81 -14.03 4.24
CA GLY A 92 -0.59 -14.13 5.01
C GLY A 92 -0.11 -12.78 5.55
N ASP A 93 -0.70 -11.66 5.11
CA ASP A 93 -0.38 -10.35 5.69
C ASP A 93 -0.86 -10.31 7.14
N THR A 94 -0.02 -9.73 8.00
CA THR A 94 -0.30 -9.52 9.42
C THR A 94 -0.38 -8.04 9.71
N PHE A 95 -1.34 -7.63 10.54
CA PHE A 95 -1.49 -6.23 10.94
C PHE A 95 -2.15 -6.06 12.30
N ARG A 96 -1.96 -4.87 12.87
CA ARG A 96 -2.65 -4.39 14.07
C ARG A 96 -3.74 -3.39 13.69
N LEU A 97 -4.70 -3.20 14.58
CA LEU A 97 -5.62 -2.07 14.51
C LEU A 97 -5.08 -0.90 15.32
N THR A 98 -5.55 0.32 15.06
CA THR A 98 -5.12 1.56 15.73
C THR A 98 -5.30 1.52 17.23
N THR A 99 -6.27 0.73 17.69
CA THR A 99 -6.46 0.44 19.09
C THR A 99 -6.20 -1.04 19.42
N SER A 100 -5.75 -1.91 18.50
CA SER A 100 -5.81 -3.36 18.78
C SER A 100 -4.97 -3.84 19.96
N LEU A 101 -5.54 -4.81 20.65
CA LEU A 101 -4.86 -5.72 21.57
C LEU A 101 -4.19 -6.89 20.83
N PHE A 102 -4.65 -7.17 19.61
CA PHE A 102 -4.34 -8.40 18.88
C PHE A 102 -3.68 -8.12 17.52
N ASP A 103 -2.90 -9.11 17.07
CA ASP A 103 -2.42 -9.19 15.69
C ASP A 103 -3.39 -10.03 14.87
N TYR A 104 -3.77 -9.51 13.71
CA TYR A 104 -4.67 -10.17 12.78
C TYR A 104 -3.89 -10.63 11.55
N THR A 105 -4.04 -11.90 11.21
CA THR A 105 -3.49 -12.52 10.01
C THR A 105 -4.60 -12.70 9.00
N VAL A 106 -4.37 -12.26 7.76
CA VAL A 106 -5.34 -12.40 6.67
C VAL A 106 -5.29 -13.81 6.13
N MET A 107 -6.40 -14.53 6.24
CA MET A 107 -6.53 -15.91 5.79
C MET A 107 -6.98 -15.98 4.33
N SER A 108 -7.91 -15.12 3.94
CA SER A 108 -8.37 -14.99 2.55
C SER A 108 -8.99 -13.62 2.27
N ALA A 109 -8.93 -13.20 1.01
CA ALA A 109 -9.63 -12.05 0.47
C ALA A 109 -10.33 -12.52 -0.82
N LEU A 110 -11.67 -12.53 -0.80
CA LEU A 110 -12.51 -13.10 -1.86
C LEU A 110 -13.36 -12.00 -2.48
N ASN A 111 -13.29 -11.83 -3.79
CA ASN A 111 -14.09 -10.83 -4.50
C ASN A 111 -15.51 -11.36 -4.74
N THR A 112 -16.52 -10.68 -4.20
CA THR A 112 -17.93 -11.08 -4.36
C THR A 112 -18.59 -10.54 -5.63
N SER A 113 -17.94 -9.61 -6.35
CA SER A 113 -18.56 -8.91 -7.49
C SER A 113 -18.76 -9.76 -8.75
N GLY A 114 -18.25 -11.00 -8.79
CA GLY A 114 -18.17 -11.82 -10.00
C GLY A 114 -19.08 -13.04 -10.07
N HIS A 115 -19.89 -13.33 -9.05
CA HIS A 115 -20.67 -14.58 -8.98
C HIS A 115 -21.93 -14.58 -9.87
N ASN A 116 -21.74 -14.58 -11.19
CA ASN A 116 -22.78 -14.88 -12.18
C ASN A 116 -22.84 -16.39 -12.50
N GLY A 117 -22.90 -17.22 -11.46
CA GLY A 117 -23.37 -18.63 -11.57
C GLY A 117 -22.40 -19.67 -12.16
N VAL A 118 -21.16 -19.32 -12.53
CA VAL A 118 -20.14 -20.31 -12.89
C VAL A 118 -19.17 -20.41 -11.71
N ALA A 119 -18.95 -21.62 -11.21
CA ALA A 119 -17.97 -21.92 -10.16
C ALA A 119 -16.54 -21.65 -10.67
N GLN A 120 -16.20 -20.38 -10.82
CA GLN A 120 -14.85 -19.94 -11.07
C GLN A 120 -14.05 -20.16 -9.78
N LEU A 121 -12.88 -20.78 -9.95
CA LEU A 121 -11.88 -20.95 -8.91
C LEU A 121 -11.72 -19.61 -8.19
N ASP A 122 -11.95 -19.58 -6.88
CA ASP A 122 -11.84 -18.36 -6.06
C ASP A 122 -10.43 -17.78 -6.17
N GLU A 123 -10.21 -16.88 -7.12
CA GLU A 123 -8.94 -16.20 -7.30
C GLU A 123 -8.70 -15.30 -6.09
N GLN A 124 -7.61 -15.58 -5.39
CA GLN A 124 -7.15 -14.79 -4.26
C GLN A 124 -6.66 -13.43 -4.74
N ILE A 125 -7.46 -12.39 -4.52
CA ILE A 125 -7.17 -11.02 -4.94
C ILE A 125 -6.60 -10.23 -3.77
N ARG A 126 -5.70 -9.27 -4.04
CA ARG A 126 -5.25 -8.30 -3.05
C ARG A 126 -6.31 -7.21 -2.89
N ALA A 127 -6.84 -7.07 -1.68
CA ALA A 127 -7.88 -6.07 -1.38
C ALA A 127 -7.24 -4.71 -1.10
N GLU A 128 -7.71 -3.65 -1.77
CA GLU A 128 -7.31 -2.28 -1.46
C GLU A 128 -7.99 -1.79 -0.17
N TYR A 129 -7.20 -1.54 0.86
CA TYR A 129 -7.64 -0.94 2.11
C TYR A 129 -7.40 0.57 2.14
N ARG A 130 -8.44 1.33 2.49
CA ARG A 130 -8.51 2.80 2.44
C ARG A 130 -8.90 3.41 3.79
N GLY A 131 -8.58 2.73 4.89
CA GLY A 131 -8.82 3.25 6.24
C GLY A 131 -10.26 3.06 6.73
N GLN A 132 -10.99 2.10 6.15
CA GLN A 132 -12.34 1.76 6.62
C GLN A 132 -12.29 1.14 8.02
N ASP A 133 -13.30 1.41 8.84
CA ASP A 133 -13.41 0.74 10.13
C ASP A 133 -13.77 -0.75 9.99
N PHE A 134 -13.41 -1.53 11.00
CA PHE A 134 -13.69 -2.96 11.12
C PHE A 134 -14.96 -3.25 11.94
N SER A 135 -15.81 -2.25 12.18
CA SER A 135 -16.99 -2.40 13.06
C SER A 135 -18.07 -3.32 12.46
N SER A 136 -18.09 -3.45 11.13
CA SER A 136 -18.97 -4.37 10.40
C SER A 136 -18.52 -5.83 10.46
N CYS A 137 -17.25 -6.07 10.83
CA CYS A 137 -16.69 -7.40 10.96
C CYS A 137 -17.24 -8.11 12.20
N TYR A 138 -17.25 -9.43 12.15
CA TYR A 138 -17.75 -10.25 13.23
C TYR A 138 -16.95 -11.55 13.34
N VAL A 139 -16.96 -12.13 14.53
CA VAL A 139 -16.36 -13.44 14.79
C VAL A 139 -17.24 -14.52 14.16
N ASN A 140 -16.68 -15.33 13.26
CA ASN A 140 -17.41 -16.39 12.55
C ASN A 140 -17.02 -17.81 12.99
N SER A 141 -15.82 -17.98 13.54
CA SER A 141 -15.35 -19.24 14.10
C SER A 141 -14.44 -19.00 15.29
N ALA A 142 -14.32 -20.00 16.15
CA ALA A 142 -13.30 -20.04 17.17
C ALA A 142 -12.74 -21.46 17.25
N ARG A 143 -11.51 -21.61 17.72
CA ARG A 143 -10.89 -22.91 17.95
C ARG A 143 -10.07 -22.84 19.21
N PHE A 144 -10.31 -23.79 20.10
CA PHE A 144 -9.53 -24.02 21.31
C PHE A 144 -8.56 -25.17 21.06
N ASP A 145 -7.30 -24.98 21.41
CA ASP A 145 -6.28 -26.03 21.43
C ASP A 145 -5.62 -26.03 22.83
N TYR A 146 -5.47 -27.20 23.43
CA TYR A 146 -4.70 -27.41 24.66
C TYR A 146 -3.60 -28.43 24.39
N ASN A 147 -2.41 -28.17 24.91
CA ASN A 147 -1.28 -29.09 24.87
C ASN A 147 -0.64 -29.18 26.26
N MET A 148 -0.76 -30.36 26.88
CA MET A 148 -0.21 -30.62 28.21
C MET A 148 1.32 -30.57 28.22
N PHE A 149 1.98 -31.02 27.15
CA PHE A 149 3.45 -31.10 27.11
C PHE A 149 4.09 -29.72 27.03
N ASP A 150 3.50 -28.82 26.24
CA ASP A 150 3.93 -27.44 26.14
C ASP A 150 3.39 -26.57 27.29
N GLN A 151 2.47 -27.13 28.09
CA GLN A 151 1.72 -26.43 29.13
C GLN A 151 1.05 -25.15 28.62
N THR A 152 0.51 -25.24 27.41
CA THR A 152 -0.11 -24.12 26.72
C THR A 152 -1.55 -24.44 26.34
N GLN A 153 -2.36 -23.41 26.31
CA GLN A 153 -3.66 -23.44 25.65
C GLN A 153 -3.71 -22.27 24.67
N SER A 154 -4.27 -22.44 23.49
CA SER A 154 -4.46 -21.36 22.54
C SER A 154 -5.91 -21.27 22.09
N VAL A 155 -6.35 -20.04 21.87
CA VAL A 155 -7.64 -19.74 21.28
C VAL A 155 -7.40 -19.00 19.98
N MET A 156 -7.75 -19.64 18.87
CA MET A 156 -7.75 -19.04 17.55
C MET A 156 -9.15 -18.51 17.26
N VAL A 157 -9.28 -17.22 16.98
CA VAL A 157 -10.56 -16.58 16.67
C VAL A 157 -10.57 -16.17 15.20
N GLY A 158 -11.50 -16.75 14.43
CA GLY A 158 -11.75 -16.38 13.05
C GLY A 158 -12.69 -15.18 12.97
N VAL A 159 -12.33 -14.21 12.14
CA VAL A 159 -13.09 -12.99 11.89
C VAL A 159 -13.45 -12.91 10.43
N PHE A 160 -14.71 -12.60 10.15
CA PHE A 160 -15.20 -12.35 8.81
C PHE A 160 -15.65 -10.90 8.68
N CYS A 161 -15.13 -10.23 7.67
CA CYS A 161 -15.52 -8.88 7.27
C CYS A 161 -16.35 -8.97 5.99
N PRO A 162 -17.68 -8.73 6.06
CA PRO A 162 -18.47 -8.54 4.85
C PRO A 162 -17.94 -7.27 4.16
N GLY A 163 -17.71 -7.34 2.84
CA GLY A 163 -16.87 -6.39 2.12
C GLY A 163 -17.09 -4.90 2.40
N PHE A 164 -16.04 -4.12 2.18
CA PHE A 164 -16.04 -2.69 2.44
C PHE A 164 -16.97 -1.95 1.45
N PRO A 165 -17.58 -0.81 1.84
CA PRO A 165 -18.53 -0.08 1.00
C PRO A 165 -17.99 0.33 -0.38
N TYR A 166 -16.65 0.44 -0.52
CA TYR A 166 -15.99 0.84 -1.76
C TYR A 166 -15.35 -0.32 -2.53
N SER A 167 -15.29 -1.52 -1.94
CA SER A 167 -14.71 -2.71 -2.56
C SER A 167 -15.44 -3.94 -2.02
N PRO A 168 -16.22 -4.65 -2.84
CA PRO A 168 -17.02 -5.82 -2.43
C PRO A 168 -16.15 -7.06 -2.22
N VAL A 169 -15.03 -6.91 -1.52
CA VAL A 169 -14.11 -7.99 -1.19
C VAL A 169 -14.35 -8.40 0.24
N ASN A 170 -14.80 -9.63 0.43
CA ASN A 170 -14.91 -10.24 1.74
C ASN A 170 -13.52 -10.61 2.24
N VAL A 171 -13.19 -10.21 3.46
CA VAL A 171 -11.89 -10.52 4.07
C VAL A 171 -12.12 -11.46 5.24
N SER A 172 -11.43 -12.59 5.23
CA SER A 172 -11.34 -13.52 6.36
C SER A 172 -10.01 -13.32 7.04
N MET A 173 -10.05 -13.10 8.35
CA MET A 173 -8.89 -12.87 9.19
C MET A 173 -8.91 -13.83 10.36
N GLN A 174 -7.76 -13.99 11.01
CA GLN A 174 -7.64 -14.80 12.21
C GLN A 174 -6.69 -14.13 13.19
N THR A 175 -6.98 -14.26 14.47
CA THR A 175 -6.04 -13.96 15.53
C THR A 175 -5.89 -15.16 16.46
N THR A 176 -4.72 -15.31 17.08
CA THR A 176 -4.40 -16.43 17.97
C THR A 176 -3.86 -15.88 19.28
N MET A 177 -4.49 -16.29 20.38
CA MET A 177 -4.05 -15.99 21.74
C MET A 177 -3.50 -17.28 22.35
N THR A 178 -2.25 -17.27 22.81
CA THR A 178 -1.63 -18.43 23.45
C THR A 178 -1.42 -18.12 24.92
N PHE A 179 -1.95 -18.93 25.82
CA PHE A 179 -1.80 -18.77 27.26
C PHE A 179 -0.93 -19.87 27.83
N ALA A 180 -0.05 -19.54 28.76
CA ALA A 180 0.92 -20.47 29.32
C ALA A 180 1.26 -20.13 30.79
N TRP A 181 1.78 -21.12 31.52
CA TRP A 181 2.35 -20.92 32.86
C TRP A 181 3.68 -20.18 32.88
N GLU A 182 4.31 -20.03 31.71
CA GLU A 182 5.56 -19.30 31.55
C GLU A 182 5.27 -17.96 30.86
N LEU A 183 5.59 -16.85 31.53
CA LEU A 183 5.32 -15.50 31.00
C LEU A 183 5.96 -15.26 29.63
N SER A 184 7.09 -15.91 29.31
CA SER A 184 7.76 -15.82 28.01
C SER A 184 6.95 -16.44 26.85
N LYS A 185 6.06 -17.39 27.17
CA LYS A 185 5.18 -18.11 26.23
C LYS A 185 3.75 -17.61 26.27
N ASP A 186 3.37 -16.91 27.32
CA ASP A 186 2.05 -16.35 27.50
C ASP A 186 1.82 -15.13 26.60
N PHE A 187 0.59 -14.99 26.11
CA PHE A 187 0.13 -13.92 25.24
C PHE A 187 0.44 -12.55 25.86
N ILE A 188 0.19 -12.39 27.16
CA ILE A 188 0.40 -11.11 27.84
C ILE A 188 1.90 -10.80 27.86
N GLY A 189 2.73 -11.75 28.29
CA GLY A 189 4.18 -11.53 28.35
C GLY A 189 4.84 -11.34 26.99
N GLN A 190 4.36 -11.99 25.92
CA GLN A 190 4.89 -11.83 24.57
C GLN A 190 4.56 -10.46 23.96
N TYR A 191 3.31 -9.99 24.12
CA TYR A 191 2.85 -8.78 23.45
C TYR A 191 3.15 -7.50 24.20
N TYR A 192 3.21 -7.58 25.52
CA TYR A 192 3.32 -6.42 26.40
C TYR A 192 4.67 -6.39 27.14
N GLY A 193 5.42 -7.50 27.10
CA GLY A 193 6.72 -7.62 27.71
C GLY A 193 6.67 -7.72 29.25
N PRO A 194 7.80 -8.06 29.88
CA PRO A 194 7.90 -8.15 31.35
C PRO A 194 7.86 -6.78 32.05
N GLY A 195 7.91 -5.67 31.29
CA GLY A 195 7.93 -4.30 31.81
C GLY A 195 6.55 -3.63 31.88
N LEU A 196 5.49 -4.30 31.44
CA LEU A 196 4.14 -3.80 31.65
C LEU A 196 3.73 -4.11 33.08
N ASP A 197 3.87 -3.11 33.94
CA ASP A 197 3.40 -3.17 35.32
C ASP A 197 1.87 -3.15 35.31
N LEU A 198 1.25 -4.32 35.13
CA LEU A 198 -0.19 -4.52 35.21
C LEU A 198 -0.75 -4.15 36.59
N LEU A 199 0.08 -4.06 37.64
CA LEU A 199 -0.33 -3.50 38.93
C LEU A 199 -0.45 -1.97 38.82
N SER A 200 0.48 -1.28 38.15
CA SER A 200 0.35 0.16 37.83
C SER A 200 -0.82 0.47 36.88
N LEU A 201 -1.22 -0.50 36.06
CA LEU A 201 -2.40 -0.38 35.19
C LEU A 201 -3.68 -0.21 36.04
N ASN A 202 -3.75 -0.76 37.24
CA ASN A 202 -4.93 -0.60 38.10
C ASN A 202 -5.11 0.84 38.65
N GLU A 203 -4.02 1.60 38.82
CA GLU A 203 -4.06 2.82 39.63
C GLU A 203 -4.50 4.09 38.88
N THR A 204 -4.16 4.25 37.60
CA THR A 204 -4.38 5.52 36.89
C THR A 204 -5.68 5.61 36.11
N ASN A 205 -6.21 4.48 35.61
CA ASN A 205 -7.47 4.40 34.86
C ASN A 205 -7.94 2.94 34.83
N PRO A 206 -8.67 2.45 35.85
CA PRO A 206 -9.11 1.05 35.92
C PRO A 206 -10.13 0.69 34.83
N SER A 207 -10.77 1.68 34.22
CA SER A 207 -11.76 1.52 33.15
C SER A 207 -11.16 1.42 31.74
N ASP A 208 -9.84 1.57 31.55
CA ASP A 208 -9.23 1.41 30.23
C ASP A 208 -9.51 -0.01 29.70
N TYR A 209 -10.20 -0.09 28.56
CA TYR A 209 -10.67 -1.37 28.04
C TYR A 209 -9.54 -2.36 27.78
N ARG A 210 -8.32 -1.90 27.44
CA ARG A 210 -7.18 -2.79 27.20
C ARG A 210 -6.81 -3.52 28.48
N LYS A 211 -6.76 -2.79 29.59
CA LYS A 211 -6.44 -3.33 30.91
C LYS A 211 -7.51 -4.31 31.36
N VAL A 212 -8.78 -3.94 31.23
CA VAL A 212 -9.91 -4.79 31.61
C VAL A 212 -9.92 -6.09 30.79
N VAL A 213 -9.70 -6.02 29.47
CA VAL A 213 -9.64 -7.21 28.62
C VAL A 213 -8.48 -8.12 28.99
N LEU A 214 -7.27 -7.57 29.18
CA LEU A 214 -6.09 -8.36 29.55
C LEU A 214 -6.26 -9.01 30.93
N ALA A 215 -6.79 -8.28 31.91
CA ALA A 215 -7.07 -8.80 33.25
C ALA A 215 -8.07 -9.96 33.22
N VAL A 216 -9.17 -9.82 32.48
CA VAL A 216 -10.16 -10.90 32.33
C VAL A 216 -9.58 -12.10 31.59
N LEU A 217 -8.80 -11.88 30.52
CA LEU A 217 -8.14 -12.96 29.80
C LEU A 217 -7.15 -13.72 30.68
N GLU A 218 -6.37 -13.02 31.50
CA GLU A 218 -5.43 -13.64 32.44
C GLU A 218 -6.13 -14.51 33.48
N VAL A 219 -7.15 -13.96 34.14
CA VAL A 219 -7.87 -14.63 35.22
C VAL A 219 -8.58 -15.87 34.70
N ILE A 220 -9.26 -15.77 33.55
CA ILE A 220 -9.99 -16.88 32.95
C ILE A 220 -9.05 -17.91 32.31
N SER A 221 -7.92 -17.48 31.72
CA SER A 221 -6.93 -18.41 31.17
C SER A 221 -6.21 -19.17 32.29
N THR A 222 -5.86 -18.51 33.40
CA THR A 222 -5.28 -19.12 34.60
C THR A 222 -6.24 -20.13 35.21
N ASP A 223 -7.53 -19.80 35.29
CA ASP A 223 -8.58 -20.74 35.74
C ASP A 223 -8.56 -22.03 34.90
N SER A 224 -8.62 -21.87 33.57
CA SER A 224 -8.64 -22.97 32.61
C SER A 224 -7.36 -23.81 32.67
N LEU A 225 -6.18 -23.18 32.69
CA LEU A 225 -4.90 -23.86 32.81
C LEU A 225 -4.77 -24.63 34.12
N SER A 226 -5.21 -24.03 35.24
CA SER A 226 -5.14 -24.66 36.58
C SER A 226 -5.94 -25.93 36.64
N ILE A 227 -7.15 -25.90 36.08
CA ILE A 227 -8.06 -27.03 36.06
C ILE A 227 -7.55 -28.10 35.10
N MET A 228 -7.14 -27.76 33.87
CA MET A 228 -6.73 -28.76 32.88
C MET A 228 -5.35 -29.38 33.15
N HIS A 229 -4.47 -28.69 33.87
CA HIS A 229 -3.14 -29.20 34.19
C HIS A 229 -3.19 -30.33 35.22
N ARG A 230 -4.26 -30.42 35.99
CA ARG A 230 -4.39 -31.39 37.08
C ARG A 230 -4.98 -32.71 36.59
N PRO A 231 -4.60 -33.84 37.21
CA PRO A 231 -5.01 -35.16 36.76
C PRO A 231 -6.44 -35.50 37.25
N HIS A 232 -7.47 -34.91 36.64
CA HIS A 232 -8.87 -35.18 36.97
C HIS A 232 -9.46 -36.40 36.27
N LEU A 233 -8.84 -36.82 35.16
CA LEU A 233 -9.24 -37.97 34.38
C LEU A 233 -8.33 -39.15 34.72
N SER A 234 -8.88 -40.38 34.66
CA SER A 234 -8.11 -41.62 34.86
C SER A 234 -6.90 -41.70 33.92
N ASN A 235 -7.05 -41.19 32.69
CA ASN A 235 -5.95 -40.90 31.78
C ASN A 235 -5.93 -39.38 31.55
N PRO A 236 -4.85 -38.66 31.91
CA PRO A 236 -4.77 -37.22 31.68
C PRO A 236 -4.92 -36.86 30.20
N ALA A 237 -5.56 -35.72 29.93
CA ALA A 237 -5.66 -35.17 28.58
C ALA A 237 -4.28 -34.68 28.13
N GLY A 238 -3.72 -35.29 27.08
CA GLY A 238 -2.46 -34.86 26.47
C GLY A 238 -2.66 -33.66 25.54
N SER A 239 -3.71 -33.69 24.72
CA SER A 239 -4.16 -32.53 23.94
C SER A 239 -5.67 -32.52 23.73
N ILE A 240 -6.25 -31.32 23.70
CA ILE A 240 -7.66 -31.10 23.38
C ILE A 240 -7.72 -30.13 22.21
N ARG A 241 -8.59 -30.39 21.25
CA ARG A 241 -8.88 -29.45 20.17
C ARG A 241 -10.37 -29.40 19.93
N ILE A 242 -10.97 -28.22 20.00
CA ILE A 242 -12.40 -28.02 19.75
C ILE A 242 -12.57 -26.83 18.81
N ALA A 243 -13.27 -27.05 17.71
CA ALA A 243 -13.69 -26.03 16.76
C ALA A 243 -15.14 -25.65 17.05
N PHE A 244 -15.40 -24.34 17.05
CA PHE A 244 -16.69 -23.74 17.30
C PHE A 244 -17.12 -22.95 16.07
N LYS A 245 -18.36 -23.17 15.64
CA LYS A 245 -19.02 -22.38 14.60
C LYS A 245 -19.86 -21.29 15.25
N VAL A 246 -19.65 -20.05 14.85
CA VAL A 246 -20.35 -18.89 15.42
C VAL A 246 -21.44 -18.45 14.45
N ASN A 247 -22.66 -18.31 14.96
CA ASN A 247 -23.78 -17.82 14.18
C ASN A 247 -23.61 -16.32 13.89
N ALA A 248 -23.52 -15.97 12.60
CA ALA A 248 -23.35 -14.60 12.13
C ALA A 248 -24.49 -13.62 12.50
N THR A 249 -25.63 -14.12 12.97
CA THR A 249 -26.80 -13.30 13.33
C THR A 249 -27.00 -13.15 14.83
N THR A 250 -26.68 -14.18 15.62
CA THR A 250 -26.90 -14.15 17.08
C THR A 250 -25.63 -14.03 17.89
N GLY A 251 -24.46 -14.31 17.29
CA GLY A 251 -23.18 -14.44 18.00
C GLY A 251 -23.11 -15.70 18.88
N ALA A 252 -24.16 -16.51 18.92
CA ALA A 252 -24.15 -17.78 19.62
C ALA A 252 -23.23 -18.76 18.89
N TRP A 253 -22.47 -19.54 19.65
CA TRP A 253 -21.55 -20.53 19.12
C TRP A 253 -22.01 -21.95 19.49
N LYS A 254 -21.62 -22.90 18.65
CA LYS A 254 -21.85 -24.33 18.89
C LYS A 254 -20.60 -25.10 18.47
N ASP A 255 -20.30 -26.14 19.23
CA ASP A 255 -19.27 -27.12 18.92
C ASP A 255 -19.54 -27.74 17.54
N ASP A 256 -18.51 -27.73 16.68
CA ASP A 256 -18.56 -28.22 15.31
C ASP A 256 -17.77 -29.53 15.18
N ALA A 257 -16.52 -29.52 15.67
CA ALA A 257 -15.65 -30.69 15.70
C ALA A 257 -14.77 -30.67 16.95
N SER A 258 -14.47 -31.84 17.51
CA SER A 258 -13.70 -31.95 18.74
C SER A 258 -12.83 -33.20 18.73
N THR A 259 -11.58 -33.10 19.15
CA THR A 259 -10.68 -34.25 19.31
C THR A 259 -9.99 -34.17 20.66
N LEU A 260 -9.86 -35.31 21.32
CA LEU A 260 -9.10 -35.47 22.56
C LEU A 260 -8.04 -36.55 22.35
N THR A 261 -6.80 -36.24 22.69
CA THR A 261 -5.72 -37.22 22.74
C THR A 261 -5.24 -37.34 24.18
N TYR A 262 -5.27 -38.56 24.73
CA TYR A 262 -4.77 -38.86 26.06
C TYR A 262 -3.23 -38.93 26.07
N VAL A 263 -2.62 -38.78 27.24
CA VAL A 263 -1.15 -38.88 27.40
C VAL A 263 -0.60 -40.26 26.96
N ASN A 264 -1.42 -41.31 27.02
CA ASN A 264 -1.05 -42.64 26.51
C ASN A 264 -1.09 -42.77 24.98
N GLY A 265 -1.40 -41.68 24.25
CA GLY A 265 -1.50 -41.65 22.80
C GLY A 265 -2.86 -42.07 22.22
N THR A 266 -3.81 -42.49 23.05
CA THR A 266 -5.16 -42.83 22.59
C THR A 266 -5.88 -41.57 22.14
N GLN A 267 -6.32 -41.54 20.88
CA GLN A 267 -7.05 -40.43 20.29
C GLN A 267 -8.51 -40.80 20.05
N LEU A 268 -9.42 -39.94 20.50
CA LEU A 268 -10.86 -40.06 20.26
C LEU A 268 -11.30 -38.96 19.29
N GLU A 269 -12.07 -39.34 18.26
CA GLU A 269 -12.65 -38.43 17.27
C GLU A 269 -13.81 -37.59 17.80
N ALA A 270 -14.32 -37.92 18.99
CA ALA A 270 -15.38 -37.19 19.67
C ALA A 270 -14.95 -36.80 21.08
N TYR A 271 -15.46 -35.66 21.57
CA TYR A 271 -15.24 -35.24 22.95
C TYR A 271 -15.98 -36.18 23.91
N PRO A 272 -15.26 -36.96 24.73
CA PRO A 272 -15.92 -37.99 25.53
C PRO A 272 -16.60 -37.38 26.75
N ALA A 273 -17.58 -38.08 27.31
CA ALA A 273 -18.42 -37.56 28.38
C ALA A 273 -17.64 -37.26 29.67
N GLU A 274 -16.58 -38.04 29.95
CA GLU A 274 -15.69 -37.80 31.09
C GLU A 274 -14.93 -36.48 30.99
N ALA A 275 -14.58 -36.04 29.79
CA ALA A 275 -13.89 -34.77 29.57
C ALA A 275 -14.83 -33.55 29.71
N ASN A 276 -16.14 -33.77 29.78
CA ASN A 276 -17.14 -32.70 29.93
C ASN A 276 -16.96 -31.88 31.21
N ILE A 277 -16.21 -32.39 32.20
CA ILE A 277 -15.79 -31.62 33.37
C ILE A 277 -15.03 -30.34 32.99
N TYR A 278 -14.31 -30.32 31.87
CA TYR A 278 -13.58 -29.14 31.37
C TYR A 278 -14.43 -28.20 30.52
N GLY A 279 -15.68 -28.56 30.21
CA GLY A 279 -16.53 -27.83 29.28
C GLY A 279 -16.77 -26.38 29.71
N ALA A 280 -16.94 -26.12 31.02
CA ALA A 280 -17.12 -24.77 31.54
C ALA A 280 -15.85 -23.91 31.42
N SER A 281 -14.67 -24.46 31.72
CA SER A 281 -13.37 -23.77 31.52
C SER A 281 -13.17 -23.36 30.08
N ILE A 282 -13.38 -24.29 29.14
CA ILE A 282 -13.20 -24.07 27.70
C ILE A 282 -14.21 -23.02 27.21
N ALA A 283 -15.48 -23.18 27.57
CA ALA A 283 -16.55 -22.27 27.17
C ALA A 283 -16.29 -20.84 27.66
N ASN A 284 -15.87 -20.68 28.92
CA ASN A 284 -15.52 -19.38 29.48
C ASN A 284 -14.37 -18.74 28.69
N LEU A 285 -13.26 -19.45 28.49
CA LEU A 285 -12.09 -18.91 27.80
C LEU A 285 -12.40 -18.52 26.35
N VAL A 286 -13.06 -19.41 25.59
CA VAL A 286 -13.45 -19.15 24.20
C VAL A 286 -14.40 -17.95 24.14
N THR A 287 -15.37 -17.87 25.03
CA THR A 287 -16.33 -16.75 25.03
C THR A 287 -15.66 -15.43 25.38
N VAL A 288 -14.72 -15.43 26.33
CA VAL A 288 -13.93 -14.24 26.67
C VAL A 288 -13.07 -13.81 25.49
N ALA A 289 -12.36 -14.72 24.84
CA ALA A 289 -11.53 -14.43 23.67
C ALA A 289 -12.38 -13.86 22.50
N MET A 290 -13.52 -14.47 22.20
CA MET A 290 -14.44 -13.97 21.17
C MET A 290 -14.99 -12.58 21.53
N GLY A 291 -15.34 -12.36 22.79
CA GLY A 291 -15.78 -11.07 23.30
C GLY A 291 -14.69 -10.01 23.18
N ALA A 292 -13.43 -10.36 23.49
CA ALA A 292 -12.30 -9.48 23.40
C ALA A 292 -12.02 -9.06 21.95
N VAL A 293 -11.99 -10.03 21.02
CA VAL A 293 -11.82 -9.75 19.58
C VAL A 293 -12.96 -8.90 19.04
N SER A 294 -14.21 -9.19 19.42
CA SER A 294 -15.35 -8.39 18.98
C SER A 294 -15.29 -6.94 19.49
N LEU A 295 -14.81 -6.75 20.72
CA LEU A 295 -14.59 -5.42 21.29
C LEU A 295 -13.48 -4.68 20.55
N ASP A 296 -12.39 -5.38 20.25
CA ASP A 296 -11.19 -4.87 19.59
C ASP A 296 -11.44 -4.43 18.14
N LEU A 297 -12.32 -5.14 17.42
CA LEU A 297 -12.82 -4.73 16.10
C LEU A 297 -13.71 -3.49 16.16
N GLY A 298 -14.21 -3.12 17.34
CA GLY A 298 -15.24 -2.10 17.52
C GLY A 298 -16.63 -2.57 17.08
N SER A 299 -16.85 -3.89 16.98
CA SER A 299 -18.11 -4.45 16.54
C SER A 299 -19.20 -4.29 17.59
N THR A 300 -20.31 -3.66 17.23
CA THR A 300 -21.51 -3.54 18.06
C THR A 300 -22.62 -4.50 17.64
N ARG A 301 -22.31 -5.41 16.71
CA ARG A 301 -23.29 -6.34 16.12
C ARG A 301 -23.90 -7.27 17.15
N PHE A 302 -23.10 -7.72 18.12
CA PHE A 302 -23.56 -8.56 19.22
C PHE A 302 -23.31 -7.87 20.55
N PRO A 303 -24.20 -8.08 21.54
CA PRO A 303 -23.97 -7.57 22.88
C PRO A 303 -22.69 -8.17 23.48
N ASN A 304 -21.78 -7.29 23.89
CA ASN A 304 -20.48 -7.67 24.42
C ASN A 304 -20.50 -7.56 25.96
N PHE A 305 -20.07 -8.61 26.66
CA PHE A 305 -20.07 -8.59 28.13
C PHE A 305 -19.04 -7.61 28.71
N PHE A 306 -17.97 -7.28 27.98
CA PHE A 306 -17.03 -6.24 28.37
C PHE A 306 -17.67 -4.85 28.45
N ARG A 307 -18.66 -4.58 27.60
CA ARG A 307 -19.42 -3.31 27.59
C ARG A 307 -20.58 -3.30 28.57
N ASN A 308 -21.05 -4.47 29.03
CA ASN A 308 -22.22 -4.58 29.88
C ASN A 308 -21.99 -5.61 30.99
N ALA A 309 -21.68 -5.10 32.19
CA ALA A 309 -21.43 -5.88 33.40
C ALA A 309 -22.51 -6.92 33.69
N THR A 310 -23.78 -6.60 33.45
CA THR A 310 -24.92 -7.50 33.73
C THR A 310 -24.95 -8.74 32.85
N ARG A 311 -24.17 -8.76 31.75
CA ARG A 311 -24.03 -9.94 30.90
C ARG A 311 -22.95 -10.90 31.38
N VAL A 312 -22.02 -10.47 32.23
CA VAL A 312 -20.93 -11.30 32.73
C VAL A 312 -21.50 -12.56 33.40
N SER A 313 -22.46 -12.40 34.32
CA SER A 313 -23.13 -13.52 35.01
C SER A 313 -24.04 -14.37 34.13
N LYS A 314 -24.42 -13.89 32.94
CA LYS A 314 -25.22 -14.66 31.97
C LYS A 314 -24.36 -15.54 31.07
N VAL A 315 -23.09 -15.17 30.91
CA VAL A 315 -22.21 -15.72 29.88
C VAL A 315 -21.07 -16.52 30.50
N ILE A 316 -20.48 -16.03 31.58
CA ILE A 316 -19.42 -16.69 32.33
C ILE A 316 -20.03 -17.59 33.40
N ARG A 317 -19.55 -18.82 33.48
CA ARG A 317 -19.91 -19.78 34.53
C ARG A 317 -18.88 -19.71 35.66
N PRO A 318 -19.28 -19.91 36.93
CA PRO A 318 -18.34 -19.88 38.06
C PRO A 318 -17.32 -21.04 38.02
N ASN A 319 -17.52 -22.03 37.15
CA ASN A 319 -16.57 -23.13 36.96
C ASN A 319 -16.25 -23.94 38.23
N LEU A 320 -17.20 -24.03 39.16
CA LEU A 320 -17.06 -24.72 40.45
C LEU A 320 -16.68 -26.19 40.26
N ALA A 321 -16.03 -26.77 41.28
CA ALA A 321 -15.61 -28.17 41.24
C ALA A 321 -16.83 -29.09 41.04
N PRO A 322 -16.76 -30.05 40.09
CA PRO A 322 -17.83 -31.02 39.91
C PRO A 322 -17.92 -31.96 41.13
N VAL A 323 -19.09 -32.57 41.32
CA VAL A 323 -19.33 -33.50 42.44
C VAL A 323 -18.28 -34.60 42.44
N GLY A 324 -17.61 -34.78 43.59
CA GLY A 324 -16.58 -35.79 43.78
C GLY A 324 -15.14 -35.30 43.60
N ILE A 325 -14.94 -34.06 43.14
CA ILE A 325 -13.62 -33.42 43.10
C ILE A 325 -13.57 -32.32 44.16
N ASN A 326 -12.53 -32.32 45.00
CA ASN A 326 -12.35 -31.28 46.00
C ASN A 326 -11.98 -29.94 45.33
N SER A 327 -12.44 -28.81 45.86
CA SER A 327 -12.13 -27.48 45.31
C SER A 327 -10.62 -27.19 45.33
N THR A 328 -9.90 -27.68 46.35
CA THR A 328 -8.44 -27.61 46.43
C THR A 328 -7.76 -28.36 45.31
N ASP A 329 -8.34 -29.48 44.86
CA ASP A 329 -7.81 -30.30 43.78
C ASP A 329 -8.23 -29.78 42.42
N TRP A 330 -9.32 -29.02 42.32
CA TRP A 330 -9.81 -28.41 41.08
C TRP A 330 -9.03 -27.17 40.65
N ALA A 331 -9.19 -26.05 41.37
CA ALA A 331 -8.56 -24.77 41.04
C ALA A 331 -7.87 -24.10 42.25
N GLY A 332 -8.04 -24.66 43.46
CA GLY A 332 -7.54 -24.07 44.70
C GLY A 332 -6.02 -23.89 44.70
N GLY A 333 -5.56 -22.74 45.17
CA GLY A 333 -4.13 -22.39 45.20
C GLY A 333 -3.53 -22.00 43.85
N SER A 334 -4.35 -21.90 42.79
CA SER A 334 -3.93 -21.31 41.51
C SER A 334 -3.42 -19.88 41.71
N ARG A 335 -2.39 -19.52 40.94
CA ARG A 335 -1.75 -18.20 40.99
C ARG A 335 -1.75 -17.58 39.61
N THR A 336 -2.23 -16.35 39.53
CA THR A 336 -2.06 -15.49 38.34
C THR A 336 -0.67 -14.86 38.38
N PHE A 337 -0.20 -14.35 37.24
CA PHE A 337 1.08 -13.63 37.22
C PHE A 337 0.98 -12.30 37.95
N TYR A 338 -0.16 -11.62 37.83
CA TYR A 338 -0.31 -10.24 38.28
C TYR A 338 -1.23 -10.05 39.50
N TYR A 339 -2.15 -10.98 39.80
CA TYR A 339 -3.12 -10.85 40.92
C TYR A 339 -2.85 -11.81 42.09
N GLY A 340 -1.74 -12.56 42.05
CA GLY A 340 -1.35 -13.45 43.13
C GLY A 340 -2.20 -14.71 43.23
N ALA A 341 -2.36 -15.23 44.44
CA ALA A 341 -3.04 -16.50 44.70
C ALA A 341 -4.55 -16.34 44.91
N LEU A 342 -5.31 -17.33 44.45
CA LEU A 342 -6.73 -17.45 44.75
C LEU A 342 -6.95 -17.71 46.26
N THR A 343 -7.73 -16.85 46.93
CA THR A 343 -7.90 -16.88 48.40
C THR A 343 -9.34 -16.96 48.88
N LYS A 344 -10.25 -16.17 48.30
CA LYS A 344 -11.64 -15.98 48.81
C LYS A 344 -12.69 -16.87 48.12
N TYR A 345 -12.49 -17.16 46.84
CA TYR A 345 -13.43 -17.91 46.01
C TYR A 345 -12.81 -19.23 45.56
N GLU A 346 -13.64 -20.17 45.08
CA GLU A 346 -13.17 -21.50 44.66
C GLU A 346 -12.42 -21.48 43.33
N THR A 347 -12.74 -20.52 42.46
CA THR A 347 -12.15 -20.38 41.12
C THR A 347 -11.93 -18.90 40.75
N TRP A 348 -11.10 -18.67 39.75
CA TRP A 348 -10.89 -17.34 39.18
C TRP A 348 -12.11 -16.86 38.39
N ALA A 349 -12.85 -17.77 37.76
CA ALA A 349 -14.10 -17.43 37.10
C ALA A 349 -15.17 -16.96 38.09
N ASP A 350 -15.30 -17.61 39.25
CA ASP A 350 -16.21 -17.19 40.32
C ASP A 350 -15.77 -15.85 40.94
N THR A 351 -14.46 -15.65 41.11
CA THR A 351 -13.89 -14.35 41.53
C THR A 351 -14.32 -13.22 40.58
N LEU A 352 -14.24 -13.46 39.26
CA LEU A 352 -14.66 -12.49 38.24
C LEU A 352 -16.15 -12.17 38.28
N LEU A 353 -17.01 -13.17 38.55
CA LEU A 353 -18.45 -12.96 38.69
C LEU A 353 -18.78 -12.01 39.85
N HIS A 354 -17.92 -11.95 40.87
CA HIS A 354 -18.04 -11.04 42.00
C HIS A 354 -17.35 -9.68 41.77
N GLY A 355 -16.84 -9.42 40.56
CA GLY A 355 -16.21 -8.15 40.19
C GLY A 355 -14.77 -7.99 40.67
N GLU A 356 -14.10 -9.09 41.03
CA GLU A 356 -12.69 -9.14 41.41
C GLU A 356 -11.89 -9.96 40.38
N PRO A 357 -10.59 -9.70 40.15
CA PRO A 357 -9.85 -8.51 40.59
C PRO A 357 -10.23 -7.26 39.78
N VAL A 358 -10.99 -7.41 38.68
CA VAL A 358 -11.34 -6.32 37.77
C VAL A 358 -12.86 -6.20 37.60
N LYS A 359 -13.34 -4.95 37.64
CA LYS A 359 -14.75 -4.64 37.36
C LYS A 359 -14.94 -4.52 35.85
N VAL A 360 -15.77 -5.40 35.30
CA VAL A 360 -16.18 -5.35 33.90
C VAL A 360 -17.35 -4.38 33.74
N GLY A 361 -17.30 -3.51 32.73
CA GLY A 361 -18.30 -2.46 32.47
C GLY A 361 -17.67 -1.07 32.38
N ASP A 362 -18.44 -0.09 31.88
CA ASP A 362 -18.07 1.34 31.83
C ASP A 362 -16.66 1.63 31.28
N LEU A 363 -16.34 0.97 30.16
CA LEU A 363 -15.02 1.03 29.56
C LEU A 363 -14.70 2.41 28.96
N THR A 364 -13.49 2.90 29.23
CA THR A 364 -12.86 4.07 28.63
C THR A 364 -11.81 3.67 27.60
N GLY A 365 -11.40 4.61 26.74
CA GLY A 365 -10.35 4.36 25.73
C GLY A 365 -10.80 3.56 24.51
N LEU A 366 -12.10 3.23 24.41
CA LEU A 366 -12.67 2.62 23.22
C LEU A 366 -12.57 3.59 22.02
N PRO A 367 -12.28 3.09 20.81
CA PRO A 367 -12.23 3.95 19.63
C PRO A 367 -13.62 4.50 19.30
N ALA A 368 -13.75 5.83 19.32
CA ALA A 368 -15.02 6.52 19.10
C ALA A 368 -15.64 6.27 17.70
N ARG A 369 -14.81 5.94 16.71
CA ARG A 369 -15.22 5.72 15.30
C ARG A 369 -14.93 4.28 14.83
N GLY A 370 -14.91 3.32 15.75
CA GLY A 370 -14.51 1.95 15.46
C GLY A 370 -12.99 1.82 15.23
N SER A 371 -12.54 0.59 15.08
CA SER A 371 -11.11 0.29 14.92
C SER A 371 -10.72 0.31 13.45
N THR A 372 -9.60 0.94 13.13
CA THR A 372 -9.02 0.99 11.78
C THR A 372 -7.67 0.27 11.77
N MET A 373 -7.16 -0.16 10.62
CA MET A 373 -5.83 -0.78 10.54
C MET A 373 -4.77 0.25 10.94
N ALA A 374 -3.86 -0.13 11.83
CA ALA A 374 -2.67 0.64 12.15
C ALA A 374 -1.70 0.52 10.96
N THR A 375 -1.88 1.39 9.97
CA THR A 375 -1.03 1.43 8.78
C THR A 375 -0.70 2.87 8.40
N THR A 376 0.36 3.01 7.62
CA THR A 376 0.76 4.29 7.04
C THR A 376 0.54 4.25 5.53
N TYR A 377 -0.17 5.23 5.03
CA TYR A 377 -0.42 5.43 3.61
C TYR A 377 0.67 6.30 2.99
N LEU A 378 1.05 5.98 1.77
CA LEU A 378 1.93 6.82 0.97
C LEU A 378 1.09 7.91 0.31
N CYS A 379 1.11 9.11 0.89
CA CYS A 379 0.37 10.26 0.42
C CYS A 379 1.33 11.28 -0.20
N PRO A 380 1.26 11.52 -1.52
CA PRO A 380 2.09 12.54 -2.15
C PRO A 380 1.59 13.92 -1.72
N THR A 381 2.44 14.66 -1.01
CA THR A 381 2.16 16.02 -0.55
C THR A 381 3.05 17.01 -1.29
N TYR A 382 2.49 18.15 -1.69
CA TYR A 382 3.33 19.23 -2.21
C TYR A 382 4.08 19.89 -1.06
N GLN A 383 5.40 19.89 -1.15
CA GLN A 383 6.27 20.66 -0.27
C GLN A 383 6.94 21.78 -1.08
N VAL A 384 7.22 22.90 -0.39
CA VAL A 384 7.95 24.02 -1.00
C VAL A 384 9.38 23.56 -1.22
N LYS A 385 9.89 23.73 -2.45
CA LYS A 385 11.28 23.40 -2.73
C LYS A 385 12.22 24.24 -1.85
N PRO A 386 13.34 23.67 -1.36
CA PRO A 386 14.36 24.46 -0.71
C PRO A 386 14.84 25.58 -1.64
N MET A 387 15.09 26.77 -1.10
CA MET A 387 15.26 28.02 -1.85
C MET A 387 16.29 27.91 -2.99
N GLY A 388 17.39 27.15 -2.80
CA GLY A 388 18.39 26.92 -3.84
C GLY A 388 17.90 26.09 -5.03
N SER A 389 17.16 24.99 -4.77
CA SER A 389 16.55 24.15 -5.81
C SER A 389 15.41 24.87 -6.51
N PHE A 390 14.67 25.69 -5.76
CA PHE A 390 13.63 26.55 -6.29
C PHE A 390 14.20 27.57 -7.30
N LEU A 391 15.21 28.35 -6.91
CA LEU A 391 15.81 29.37 -7.79
C LEU A 391 16.45 28.75 -9.03
N SER A 392 17.15 27.62 -8.89
CA SER A 392 17.75 26.93 -10.04
C SER A 392 16.69 26.41 -11.01
N SER A 393 15.61 25.82 -10.49
CA SER A 393 14.47 25.38 -11.30
C SER A 393 13.86 26.57 -12.04
N VAL A 394 13.48 27.64 -11.33
CA VAL A 394 12.86 28.84 -11.93
C VAL A 394 13.77 29.47 -12.99
N PHE A 395 15.08 29.51 -12.75
CA PHE A 395 16.05 30.01 -13.71
C PHE A 395 16.10 29.15 -14.97
N VAL A 396 16.25 27.82 -14.83
CA VAL A 396 16.29 26.90 -15.98
C VAL A 396 14.97 26.92 -16.75
N GLY A 397 13.84 26.93 -16.05
CA GLY A 397 12.50 27.06 -16.64
C GLY A 397 12.32 28.37 -17.40
N SER A 398 12.76 29.49 -16.82
CA SER A 398 12.64 30.80 -17.46
C SER A 398 13.58 30.93 -18.64
N ALA A 399 14.81 30.43 -18.54
CA ALA A 399 15.78 30.43 -19.63
C ALA A 399 15.28 29.60 -20.82
N THR A 400 14.80 28.38 -20.58
CA THR A 400 14.26 27.50 -21.63
C THR A 400 13.03 28.10 -22.31
N MET A 401 12.06 28.62 -21.55
CA MET A 401 10.88 29.28 -22.12
C MET A 401 11.25 30.54 -22.91
N THR A 402 12.20 31.35 -22.40
CA THR A 402 12.68 32.56 -23.09
C THR A 402 13.34 32.19 -24.42
N LEU A 403 14.16 31.14 -24.45
CA LEU A 403 14.77 30.62 -25.68
C LEU A 403 13.71 30.10 -26.67
N SER A 404 12.66 29.44 -26.20
CA SER A 404 11.54 29.00 -27.05
C SER A 404 10.78 30.18 -27.65
N VAL A 405 10.42 31.19 -26.84
CA VAL A 405 9.75 32.41 -27.31
C VAL A 405 10.64 33.18 -28.28
N TRP A 406 11.95 33.26 -28.01
CA TRP A 406 12.93 33.82 -28.93
C TRP A 406 12.97 33.06 -30.26
N GLY A 407 12.96 31.74 -30.24
CA GLY A 407 12.91 30.91 -31.45
C GLY A 407 11.64 31.16 -32.28
N VAL A 408 10.47 31.20 -31.63
CA VAL A 408 9.19 31.50 -32.30
C VAL A 408 9.20 32.92 -32.88
N TRP A 409 9.71 33.90 -32.13
CA TRP A 409 9.87 35.26 -32.60
C TRP A 409 10.78 35.31 -33.84
N MET A 410 11.98 34.73 -33.77
CA MET A 410 12.92 34.68 -34.90
C MET A 410 12.28 34.01 -36.13
N PHE A 411 11.51 32.95 -35.96
CA PHE A 411 10.78 32.30 -37.05
C PHE A 411 9.72 33.24 -37.67
N PHE A 412 8.87 33.86 -36.85
CA PHE A 412 7.83 34.78 -37.31
C PHE A 412 8.45 35.95 -38.08
N THR A 413 9.55 36.46 -37.57
CA THR A 413 10.21 37.63 -38.11
C THR A 413 10.91 37.34 -39.42
N ALA A 414 11.54 36.17 -39.57
CA ALA A 414 12.05 35.68 -40.84
C ALA A 414 10.93 35.48 -41.87
N PHE A 415 9.77 34.96 -41.44
CA PHE A 415 8.61 34.79 -42.31
C PHE A 415 8.06 36.14 -42.81
N VAL A 416 7.93 37.12 -41.93
CA VAL A 416 7.52 38.49 -42.28
C VAL A 416 8.55 39.16 -43.17
N ALA A 417 9.85 39.01 -42.88
CA ALA A 417 10.92 39.53 -43.71
C ALA A 417 10.85 39.00 -45.14
N LYS A 418 10.62 37.68 -45.29
CA LYS A 418 10.47 37.01 -46.59
C LYS A 418 9.23 37.51 -47.37
N ARG A 419 8.15 37.90 -46.68
CA ARG A 419 6.94 38.47 -47.29
C ARG A 419 7.10 39.93 -47.73
N ILE A 420 7.87 40.73 -46.99
CA ILE A 420 8.02 42.17 -47.25
C ILE A 420 9.15 42.45 -48.26
N MET A 421 10.19 41.62 -48.29
CA MET A 421 11.25 41.76 -49.28
C MET A 421 10.77 41.24 -50.64
N ALA A 422 10.50 42.16 -51.57
CA ALA A 422 10.50 41.81 -52.99
C ALA A 422 11.89 41.22 -53.36
N PRO A 423 11.97 40.18 -54.20
CA PRO A 423 13.25 39.60 -54.63
C PRO A 423 14.07 40.69 -55.34
N ARG A 424 15.10 41.22 -54.67
CA ARG A 424 15.89 42.37 -55.16
C ARG A 424 17.20 41.99 -55.84
N VAL A 425 17.49 40.70 -55.99
CA VAL A 425 18.61 40.23 -56.80
C VAL A 425 18.03 39.51 -58.01
N GLU A 426 17.60 40.29 -58.99
CA GLU A 426 17.56 39.76 -60.35
C GLU A 426 19.00 39.73 -60.84
N CYS A 427 19.60 38.55 -60.87
CA CYS A 427 20.89 38.38 -61.51
C CYS A 427 20.74 38.74 -63.00
N GLN A 428 21.16 39.95 -63.36
CA GLN A 428 21.36 40.37 -64.75
C GLN A 428 22.65 39.75 -65.30
N CYS A 429 22.74 38.41 -65.25
CA CYS A 429 23.78 37.69 -65.97
C CYS A 429 23.16 37.20 -67.29
N ALA A 430 23.88 37.30 -68.40
CA ALA A 430 23.41 36.80 -69.70
C ALA A 430 23.02 35.31 -69.66
N SER A 431 23.68 34.53 -68.80
CA SER A 431 23.34 33.13 -68.50
C SER A 431 22.01 32.97 -67.74
N CYS A 432 21.70 33.87 -66.80
CA CYS A 432 20.42 33.91 -66.09
C CYS A 432 19.27 34.40 -66.98
N HIS A 433 19.53 35.35 -67.88
CA HIS A 433 18.56 35.79 -68.89
C HIS A 433 18.25 34.66 -69.88
N LYS A 434 19.26 33.88 -70.31
CA LYS A 434 19.04 32.68 -71.13
C LYS A 434 18.20 31.62 -70.40
N ARG A 435 18.43 31.35 -69.11
CA ARG A 435 17.60 30.41 -68.33
C ARG A 435 16.18 30.91 -68.16
N ARG A 436 15.97 32.20 -67.85
CA ARG A 436 14.63 32.77 -67.73
C ARG A 436 13.88 32.80 -69.06
N VAL A 437 14.52 33.09 -70.19
CA VAL A 437 13.90 32.99 -71.51
C VAL A 437 13.57 31.53 -71.85
N LYS A 438 14.38 30.56 -71.40
CA LYS A 438 14.08 29.13 -71.55
C LYS A 438 12.91 28.69 -70.67
N GLU A 439 12.86 29.12 -69.41
CA GLU A 439 11.79 28.79 -68.45
C GLU A 439 10.48 29.57 -68.68
N ALA A 440 10.56 30.78 -69.26
CA ALA A 440 9.41 31.55 -69.72
C ALA A 440 8.92 31.08 -71.10
N GLY A 441 9.82 30.61 -71.98
CA GLY A 441 9.49 29.98 -73.26
C GLY A 441 8.88 28.58 -73.11
N ASP A 442 9.31 27.81 -72.10
CA ASP A 442 8.69 26.51 -71.74
C ASP A 442 7.38 26.67 -70.94
N LYS A 443 6.95 27.92 -70.66
CA LYS A 443 5.64 28.23 -70.09
C LYS A 443 4.66 28.83 -71.11
N CYS A 444 4.89 28.62 -72.41
CA CYS A 444 3.80 28.64 -73.38
C CYS A 444 2.84 27.48 -73.08
N GLU A 445 1.81 27.82 -72.30
CA GLU A 445 0.44 27.29 -72.33
C GLU A 445 0.19 26.11 -73.27
N CYS A 446 0.37 24.88 -72.77
CA CYS A 446 -0.46 23.74 -73.18
C CYS A 446 -1.81 23.73 -72.42
N GLY A 447 -2.27 24.89 -71.94
CA GLY A 447 -3.56 25.08 -71.27
C GLY A 447 -4.71 25.43 -72.22
N GLU A 448 -4.43 26.07 -73.36
CA GLU A 448 -5.47 26.47 -74.33
C GLU A 448 -5.43 25.73 -75.67
N CYS A 449 -4.43 24.87 -75.92
CA CYS A 449 -4.41 24.01 -77.11
C CYS A 449 -5.21 22.70 -76.98
N HIS A 450 -5.79 22.38 -75.82
CA HIS A 450 -6.53 21.13 -75.63
C HIS A 450 -8.05 21.24 -75.80
N GLN A 451 -8.61 22.44 -76.02
CA GLN A 451 -10.06 22.62 -76.18
C GLN A 451 -10.51 22.99 -77.61
N ARG A 452 -9.61 23.00 -78.60
CA ARG A 452 -9.98 23.39 -79.98
C ARG A 452 -9.42 22.54 -81.12
N ARG A 453 -9.06 21.27 -80.88
CA ARG A 453 -8.77 20.31 -81.96
C ARG A 453 -9.20 18.89 -81.58
N GLU A 454 -10.51 18.66 -81.65
CA GLU A 454 -11.10 17.33 -81.74
C GLU A 454 -11.70 17.06 -83.14
N LYS A 455 -11.45 17.92 -84.12
CA LYS A 455 -11.83 17.67 -85.50
C LYS A 455 -10.66 17.92 -86.43
N GLU A 456 -10.34 16.84 -87.12
CA GLU A 456 -9.61 16.75 -88.37
C GLU A 456 -8.07 16.73 -88.32
N THR A 457 -7.59 15.58 -88.82
CA THR A 457 -6.28 15.27 -89.37
C THR A 457 -5.15 14.98 -88.39
N GLY A 458 -4.80 13.70 -88.36
CA GLY A 458 -3.72 13.13 -87.58
C GLY A 458 -2.36 13.57 -88.08
N VAL A 459 -1.59 14.17 -87.18
CA VAL A 459 -0.14 14.21 -87.24
C VAL A 459 0.34 13.96 -85.82
N ILE A 460 1.09 12.88 -85.64
CA ILE A 460 1.67 12.45 -84.37
C ILE A 460 2.93 13.30 -84.15
N CYS A 461 2.94 14.18 -83.15
CA CYS A 461 4.18 14.77 -82.64
C CYS A 461 4.71 13.88 -81.51
N GLY A 462 5.79 13.15 -81.79
CA GLY A 462 6.56 12.43 -80.78
C GLY A 462 7.35 13.42 -79.91
N CYS A 463 6.91 13.62 -78.67
CA CYS A 463 7.70 14.27 -77.63
C CYS A 463 8.14 13.20 -76.61
N GLU A 464 9.30 12.61 -76.86
CA GLU A 464 9.94 11.54 -76.07
C GLU A 464 10.40 11.97 -74.65
N HIS A 465 9.97 13.15 -74.18
CA HIS A 465 10.41 13.74 -72.91
C HIS A 465 9.29 13.95 -71.88
N CYS A 466 8.03 13.71 -72.24
CA CYS A 466 6.91 13.83 -71.30
C CYS A 466 6.57 12.53 -70.54
N ASP A 467 7.06 11.37 -70.98
CA ASP A 467 6.70 10.09 -70.34
C ASP A 467 7.52 9.78 -69.08
N LYS A 468 8.79 10.20 -69.01
CA LYS A 468 9.66 9.90 -67.86
C LYS A 468 9.28 10.63 -66.57
N ARG A 469 8.52 11.73 -66.66
CA ARG A 469 8.13 12.51 -65.47
C ARG A 469 6.96 11.88 -64.71
N LYS A 470 6.05 11.20 -65.42
CA LYS A 470 4.90 10.51 -64.79
C LYS A 470 5.31 9.20 -64.10
N GLU A 471 6.41 8.58 -64.53
CA GLU A 471 6.90 7.35 -63.92
C GLU A 471 7.60 7.60 -62.57
N VAL A 472 8.39 8.67 -62.47
CA VAL A 472 9.08 9.06 -61.22
C VAL A 472 8.10 9.56 -60.15
N GLU A 473 7.02 10.22 -60.55
CA GLU A 473 6.00 10.72 -59.61
C GLU A 473 5.17 9.57 -59.01
N ARG A 474 4.83 8.54 -59.81
CA ARG A 474 4.18 7.31 -59.32
C ARG A 474 5.09 6.47 -58.42
N GLU A 475 6.39 6.45 -58.67
CA GLU A 475 7.35 5.71 -57.84
C GLU A 475 7.57 6.38 -56.47
N LYS A 476 7.43 7.72 -56.41
CA LYS A 476 7.50 8.48 -55.16
C LYS A 476 6.24 8.29 -54.31
N GLU A 477 5.05 8.35 -54.92
CA GLU A 477 3.79 8.10 -54.22
C GLU A 477 3.70 6.65 -53.69
N ARG A 478 4.28 5.69 -54.41
CA ARG A 478 4.35 4.28 -53.95
C ARG A 478 5.25 4.11 -52.72
N LYS A 479 6.38 4.84 -52.64
CA LYS A 479 7.29 4.80 -51.48
C LYS A 479 6.70 5.49 -50.25
N GLU A 480 6.00 6.61 -50.44
CA GLU A 480 5.32 7.31 -49.33
C GLU A 480 4.12 6.50 -48.79
N ALA A 481 3.41 5.76 -49.65
CA ALA A 481 2.34 4.84 -49.23
C ALA A 481 2.86 3.61 -48.46
N GLU A 482 4.02 3.04 -48.85
CA GLU A 482 4.64 1.93 -48.11
C GLU A 482 5.18 2.36 -46.73
N GLU A 483 5.65 3.60 -46.59
CA GLU A 483 6.15 4.12 -45.30
C GLU A 483 5.01 4.42 -44.30
N MET A 484 3.82 4.82 -44.78
CA MET A 484 2.65 5.03 -43.92
C MET A 484 1.99 3.73 -43.43
N VAL A 485 2.16 2.62 -44.13
CA VAL A 485 1.62 1.31 -43.71
C VAL A 485 2.50 0.60 -42.68
N SER A 486 3.79 0.95 -42.58
CA SER A 486 4.76 0.34 -41.65
C SER A 486 4.66 0.82 -40.19
N ASN A 487 3.94 1.93 -39.92
CA ASN A 487 3.92 2.58 -38.60
C ASN A 487 2.60 2.43 -37.81
N GLN A 488 1.75 1.43 -38.12
CA GLN A 488 0.66 1.07 -37.21
C GLN A 488 1.16 0.16 -36.07
N PRO A 489 0.91 0.50 -34.79
CA PRO A 489 1.22 -0.39 -33.68
C PRO A 489 0.23 -1.56 -33.68
N GLY A 490 0.72 -2.74 -34.04
CA GLY A 490 -0.03 -3.99 -33.94
C GLY A 490 -0.38 -4.34 -32.48
N PRO A 491 -1.52 -5.00 -32.23
CA PRO A 491 -1.91 -5.40 -30.90
C PRO A 491 -1.19 -6.69 -30.51
N GLY A 492 -0.49 -6.65 -29.38
CA GLY A 492 -0.16 -7.86 -28.61
C GLY A 492 1.28 -8.34 -28.72
N LYS A 493 2.01 -8.12 -27.63
CA LYS A 493 2.90 -9.05 -26.91
C LYS A 493 4.05 -8.27 -26.28
N PHE A 494 3.88 -7.91 -25.01
CA PHE A 494 5.01 -7.58 -24.15
C PHE A 494 5.23 -8.72 -23.17
N VAL A 495 6.26 -9.54 -23.46
CA VAL A 495 6.88 -10.46 -22.51
C VAL A 495 8.38 -10.18 -22.52
N ARG A 496 8.86 -9.77 -21.33
CA ARG A 496 10.14 -10.05 -20.67
C ARG A 496 11.50 -9.78 -21.35
N LEU A 497 12.32 -9.09 -20.52
CA LEU A 497 13.74 -9.35 -20.20
C LEU A 497 14.76 -8.97 -21.29
N MET A 498 15.96 -8.45 -21.02
CA MET A 498 16.78 -8.16 -19.82
C MET A 498 17.75 -7.02 -20.21
N SER A 499 18.15 -6.13 -19.31
CA SER A 499 19.44 -6.17 -18.60
C SER A 499 20.65 -6.64 -19.44
N MET A 500 21.63 -5.75 -19.66
CA MET A 500 23.03 -5.96 -19.28
C MET A 500 23.95 -4.82 -19.75
N SER A 501 24.86 -4.39 -18.87
CA SER A 501 26.18 -3.87 -19.26
C SER A 501 27.17 -4.07 -18.10
N HIS A 502 28.11 -5.01 -18.27
CA HIS A 502 29.58 -4.82 -18.31
C HIS A 502 30.33 -4.98 -16.98
N ARG A 503 31.23 -5.98 -16.88
CA ARG A 503 32.68 -5.86 -17.19
C ARG A 503 33.46 -7.17 -16.94
N ARG A 504 34.55 -7.30 -17.71
CA ARG A 504 35.61 -8.34 -17.77
C ARG A 504 36.34 -8.63 -16.44
N SER A 505 36.86 -9.85 -16.25
CA SER A 505 38.30 -10.17 -16.44
C SER A 505 38.68 -11.65 -16.16
N SER A 506 39.53 -12.19 -17.05
CA SER A 506 40.64 -13.16 -16.88
C SER A 506 40.47 -14.54 -16.22
N VAL A 507 40.40 -15.55 -17.09
CA VAL A 507 41.23 -16.78 -17.23
C VAL A 507 42.34 -17.05 -16.19
N MET A 508 42.31 -18.24 -15.56
CA MET A 508 43.41 -19.22 -15.59
C MET A 508 42.91 -20.64 -15.24
N THR A 509 43.26 -21.60 -16.08
CA THR A 509 43.01 -23.05 -16.01
C THR A 509 44.19 -23.77 -15.35
N VAL A 510 43.94 -24.77 -14.49
CA VAL A 510 44.82 -25.92 -14.26
C VAL A 510 43.97 -27.16 -13.98
N ASP A 511 44.37 -28.27 -14.61
CA ASP A 511 43.76 -29.58 -14.75
C ASP A 511 43.98 -30.56 -13.58
N GLU A 512 43.25 -31.70 -13.67
CA GLU A 512 43.51 -33.05 -13.11
C GLU A 512 43.45 -33.24 -11.57
N GLU A 513 42.94 -34.32 -10.98
CA GLU A 513 43.10 -35.75 -11.29
C GLU A 513 42.00 -36.61 -10.60
N LYS A 514 41.82 -37.85 -11.08
CA LYS A 514 40.81 -38.85 -10.74
C LYS A 514 41.14 -39.73 -9.51
N ALA A 515 40.10 -40.47 -9.07
CA ALA A 515 40.08 -41.78 -8.38
C ALA A 515 40.37 -41.74 -6.86
N SER A 516 39.83 -42.59 -5.97
CA SER A 516 38.95 -43.78 -5.98
C SER A 516 38.79 -44.21 -4.50
N THR A 517 37.68 -44.89 -4.13
CA THR A 517 37.50 -45.82 -2.98
C THR A 517 37.77 -45.29 -1.55
N GLY A 518 36.90 -45.39 -0.54
CA GLY A 518 36.07 -46.51 -0.10
C GLY A 518 36.46 -46.88 1.35
N SER A 519 35.46 -47.09 2.20
CA SER A 519 35.47 -47.74 3.53
C SER A 519 35.35 -46.86 4.80
N GLU A 520 34.37 -47.31 5.61
CA GLU A 520 34.29 -47.36 7.08
C GLU A 520 34.04 -46.11 7.95
N ALA A 521 32.80 -46.05 8.42
CA ALA A 521 32.37 -46.02 9.83
C ALA A 521 33.24 -45.27 10.85
N SER A 522 32.64 -44.22 11.44
CA SER A 522 32.41 -44.05 12.89
C SER A 522 32.44 -42.57 13.30
N GLN A 523 31.68 -42.25 14.35
CA GLN A 523 31.65 -41.00 15.12
C GLN A 523 30.90 -39.79 14.54
N THR A 524 29.61 -39.72 14.87
CA THR A 524 28.83 -38.48 14.86
C THR A 524 29.16 -37.66 16.11
N GLN A 525 30.08 -36.70 15.98
CA GLN A 525 30.32 -35.62 16.94
C GLN A 525 29.49 -34.38 16.57
N ARG A 526 28.97 -33.71 17.59
CA ARG A 526 28.13 -32.49 17.55
C ARG A 526 28.70 -31.36 16.67
N PRO A 527 27.85 -30.55 16.02
CA PRO A 527 28.22 -29.21 15.56
C PRO A 527 27.87 -28.13 16.61
N PRO A 528 28.67 -27.05 16.75
CA PRO A 528 28.20 -25.79 17.31
C PRO A 528 27.81 -24.85 16.17
N HIS A 529 26.54 -24.45 16.10
CA HIS A 529 26.10 -23.40 15.19
C HIS A 529 26.21 -22.01 15.84
N SER A 530 27.23 -21.29 15.36
CA SER A 530 27.19 -19.89 14.88
C SER A 530 26.27 -18.88 15.57
N LEU A 531 26.93 -17.99 16.30
CA LEU A 531 26.66 -16.55 16.41
C LEU A 531 26.08 -15.92 15.13
N HIS A 532 24.95 -15.22 15.26
CA HIS A 532 24.74 -13.94 14.59
C HIS A 532 23.73 -13.09 15.39
N LYS A 533 24.28 -12.23 16.25
CA LYS A 533 23.58 -11.06 16.82
C LYS A 533 23.62 -9.97 15.74
N LYS A 534 22.46 -9.46 15.30
CA LYS A 534 22.37 -8.15 14.64
C LYS A 534 21.57 -7.22 15.55
N GLN A 535 22.31 -6.25 16.10
CA GLN A 535 21.77 -5.07 16.75
C GLN A 535 21.17 -4.14 15.69
N LEU A 536 20.02 -3.57 15.99
CA LEU A 536 19.55 -2.30 15.45
C LEU A 536 18.78 -1.60 16.56
N SER A 537 19.52 -0.91 17.42
CA SER A 537 19.00 0.07 18.35
C SER A 537 18.95 1.42 17.64
N GLN A 538 17.76 1.95 17.39
CA GLN A 538 17.57 3.37 17.13
C GLN A 538 17.05 4.00 18.41
N ALA A 539 17.90 4.83 19.01
CA ALA A 539 17.58 5.65 20.16
C ALA A 539 16.66 6.79 19.72
N SER A 540 15.55 6.96 20.45
CA SER A 540 14.73 8.16 20.45
C SER A 540 15.05 8.90 21.74
N GLU A 541 15.98 9.84 21.65
CA GLU A 541 16.33 10.79 22.69
C GLU A 541 15.20 11.83 22.79
N TYR A 542 14.37 11.73 23.83
CA TYR A 542 13.44 12.79 24.21
C TYR A 542 14.13 13.67 25.24
N THR A 543 14.49 14.88 24.82
CA THR A 543 14.89 15.98 25.69
C THR A 543 13.63 16.56 26.33
N ILE A 544 13.57 16.54 27.65
CA ILE A 544 12.56 17.25 28.44
C ILE A 544 13.17 18.61 28.78
N ASP A 545 12.60 19.68 28.23
CA ASP A 545 12.84 21.04 28.68
C ASP A 545 12.13 21.25 30.03
N GLU A 546 12.91 21.39 31.11
CA GLU A 546 12.46 21.98 32.36
C GLU A 546 12.43 23.51 32.21
N GLU A 547 11.24 24.09 32.20
CA GLU A 547 11.04 25.52 32.36
C GLU A 547 10.17 25.81 33.60
N GLY A 548 10.85 26.11 34.72
CA GLY A 548 10.63 27.33 35.50
C GLY A 548 9.34 27.53 36.34
N ARG A 549 9.56 27.55 37.67
CA ARG A 549 9.01 28.47 38.69
C ARG A 549 7.48 28.54 38.91
N ASN A 550 7.03 28.06 40.08
CA ASN A 550 6.96 28.83 41.33
C ASN A 550 6.72 27.91 42.52
#